data_AF-A0AAV2REU4-F1
#
_entry.id   AF-A0AAV2REU4-F1
#
_cell.length_a   1.000
_cell.length_b   1.000
_cell.length_c   1.000
_cell.angle_alpha   90.00
_cell.angle_beta   90.00
_cell.angle_gamma   90.00
#
_symmetry.space_group_name_H-M   'P 1'
#
loop_
_entity.id
_entity.type
_entity.pdbx_description
1 polymer ?
#
loop_
_entity_poly.entity_id
_entity_poly.type
_entity_poly.pdbx_seq_one_letter_code
_entity_poly.pdbx_strand_id
1 'polypeptide(L)'
;MVAFYPTLHKYLPKVECEDEHSDCALWADQGTCIGAFMEAKCRKTCNYCESSVVPILQDEEKVITVLPKLLCEDEYSHCAVWAEKETCNGAFMEAKCRKTCNFCDIAIAQCEDGNENCAFWAKLGSCNQPYMHVKCRQSCNYCG
;
A
#
# COMPACT_ATOMS: atom_id res chain seq x y z
N MET A 1 -13.37 29.03 -33.11
CA MET A 1 -12.33 29.48 -32.15
C MET A 1 -12.71 28.93 -30.79
N VAL A 2 -11.80 28.12 -30.25
CA VAL A 2 -11.72 27.46 -28.93
C VAL A 2 -12.88 27.62 -27.94
N ALA A 3 -13.52 26.48 -27.62
CA ALA A 3 -14.38 26.30 -26.46
C ALA A 3 -13.52 26.23 -25.18
N PHE A 4 -13.80 27.12 -24.23
CA PHE A 4 -13.26 27.06 -22.87
C PHE A 4 -14.06 26.05 -22.06
N TYR A 5 -13.50 24.89 -21.77
CA TYR A 5 -14.01 24.00 -20.74
C TYR A 5 -13.45 24.45 -19.37
N PRO A 6 -14.29 24.78 -18.38
CA PRO A 6 -13.82 25.12 -17.05
C PRO A 6 -13.27 23.86 -16.35
N THR A 7 -12.18 24.05 -15.62
CA THR A 7 -11.40 23.04 -14.90
C THR A 7 -12.23 22.25 -13.88
N LEU A 8 -12.42 20.95 -14.13
CA LEU A 8 -13.01 19.98 -13.22
C LEU A 8 -11.93 19.38 -12.30
N HIS A 9 -11.40 20.16 -11.34
CA HIS A 9 -10.48 19.69 -10.29
C HIS A 9 -10.74 20.45 -8.98
N LYS A 10 -11.92 20.30 -8.36
CA LYS A 10 -12.14 20.98 -7.07
C LYS A 10 -12.85 20.19 -5.96
N TYR A 11 -13.38 18.99 -6.20
CA TYR A 11 -14.03 18.24 -5.12
C TYR A 11 -13.83 16.74 -5.32
N LEU A 12 -12.69 16.21 -4.85
CA LEU A 12 -12.69 14.83 -4.36
C LEU A 12 -13.30 14.91 -2.95
N PRO A 13 -14.45 14.26 -2.70
CA PRO A 13 -15.07 14.29 -1.39
C PRO A 13 -14.08 13.73 -0.38
N LYS A 14 -13.78 14.53 0.64
CA LYS A 14 -13.15 14.05 1.87
C LYS A 14 -13.99 12.85 2.29
N VAL A 15 -13.43 11.65 2.24
CA VAL A 15 -14.15 10.45 2.69
C VAL A 15 -14.26 10.58 4.19
N GLU A 16 -15.34 11.21 4.66
CA GLU A 16 -15.63 11.34 6.08
C GLU A 16 -15.75 9.93 6.66
N CYS A 17 -15.06 9.71 7.78
CA CYS A 17 -15.10 8.41 8.40
C CYS A 17 -16.32 8.32 9.31
N GLU A 18 -17.37 7.74 8.76
CA GLU A 18 -18.63 7.49 9.44
C GLU A 18 -19.11 6.06 9.21
N ASP A 19 -20.07 5.65 10.03
CA ASP A 19 -20.77 4.39 9.82
C ASP A 19 -21.95 4.66 8.89
N GLU A 20 -22.05 3.84 7.85
CA GLU A 20 -23.16 3.88 6.89
C GLU A 20 -24.32 2.96 7.30
N HIS A 21 -24.13 2.12 8.33
CA HIS A 21 -25.14 1.19 8.80
C HIS A 21 -25.51 1.45 10.27
N SER A 22 -26.81 1.41 10.58
CA SER A 22 -27.32 1.68 11.94
C SER A 22 -26.88 0.63 12.96
N ASP A 23 -26.71 -0.61 12.51
CA ASP A 23 -26.45 -1.75 13.40
C ASP A 23 -24.95 -1.97 13.68
N CYS A 24 -24.08 -1.05 13.24
CA CYS A 24 -22.63 -1.19 13.42
C CYS A 24 -22.24 -1.36 14.89
N ALA A 25 -22.92 -0.68 15.83
CA ALA A 25 -22.69 -0.83 17.26
C ALA A 25 -23.01 -2.25 17.77
N LEU A 26 -24.14 -2.83 17.35
CA LEU A 26 -24.54 -4.19 17.73
C LEU A 26 -23.56 -5.24 17.21
N TRP A 27 -23.11 -5.06 15.96
CA TRP A 27 -22.16 -5.96 15.33
C TRP A 27 -20.76 -5.84 15.94
N ALA A 28 -20.32 -4.65 16.29
CA ALA A 28 -19.07 -4.45 17.01
C ALA A 28 -19.11 -5.07 18.41
N ASP A 29 -20.21 -4.95 19.14
CA ASP A 29 -20.42 -5.62 20.44
C ASP A 29 -20.39 -7.16 20.32
N GLN A 30 -20.80 -7.69 19.17
CA GLN A 30 -20.71 -9.11 18.83
C GLN A 30 -19.31 -9.52 18.33
N GLY A 31 -18.36 -8.58 18.24
CA GLY A 31 -16.99 -8.83 17.80
C GLY A 31 -16.86 -9.11 16.31
N THR A 32 -17.83 -8.69 15.49
CA THR A 32 -17.85 -9.00 14.05
C THR A 32 -17.12 -7.98 13.19
N CYS A 33 -16.28 -7.10 13.78
CA CYS A 33 -15.41 -6.14 13.10
C CYS A 33 -14.27 -6.83 12.32
N ILE A 34 -14.65 -7.68 11.36
CA ILE A 34 -13.79 -8.41 10.45
C ILE A 34 -14.47 -8.47 9.07
N GLY A 35 -13.68 -8.30 8.01
CA GLY A 35 -14.14 -8.43 6.63
C GLY A 35 -14.57 -7.12 5.96
N ALA A 36 -14.57 -7.16 4.62
CA ALA A 36 -14.75 -6.00 3.76
C ALA A 36 -16.09 -5.27 3.95
N PHE A 37 -17.13 -5.97 4.41
CA PHE A 37 -18.43 -5.37 4.68
C PHE A 37 -18.37 -4.38 5.85
N MET A 38 -17.72 -4.78 6.95
CA MET A 38 -17.55 -3.91 8.12
C MET A 38 -16.56 -2.78 7.84
N GLU A 39 -15.56 -3.04 7.00
CA GLU A 39 -14.63 -2.01 6.50
C GLU A 39 -15.30 -1.00 5.55
N ALA A 40 -16.36 -1.37 4.84
CA ALA A 40 -17.08 -0.44 3.99
C ALA A 40 -18.18 0.32 4.75
N LYS A 41 -18.85 -0.35 5.70
CA LYS A 41 -20.11 0.15 6.30
C LYS A 41 -20.01 0.57 7.75
N CYS A 42 -19.02 0.07 8.48
CA CYS A 42 -18.88 0.28 9.92
C CYS A 42 -17.51 0.83 10.29
N ARG A 43 -17.01 1.73 9.44
CA ARG A 43 -15.63 2.23 9.51
C ARG A 43 -15.30 2.93 10.82
N LYS A 44 -16.27 3.67 11.36
CA LYS A 44 -16.09 4.43 12.58
C LYS A 44 -16.23 3.53 13.80
N THR A 45 -17.27 2.70 13.88
CA THR A 45 -17.47 1.80 15.02
C THR A 45 -16.36 0.74 15.10
N CYS A 46 -15.88 0.21 13.96
CA CYS A 46 -14.80 -0.77 13.93
C CYS A 46 -13.39 -0.17 13.85
N ASN A 47 -13.23 1.14 14.06
CA ASN A 47 -11.94 1.85 14.06
C ASN A 47 -11.11 1.70 12.77
N TYR A 48 -11.75 1.47 11.62
CA TYR A 48 -11.07 1.43 10.31
C TYR A 48 -10.70 2.82 9.77
N CYS A 49 -11.09 3.89 10.47
CA CYS A 49 -10.75 5.27 10.11
C CYS A 49 -9.24 5.53 10.09
N GLU A 50 -8.46 4.90 10.98
CA GLU A 50 -7.02 5.13 11.14
C GLU A 50 -6.17 4.46 10.05
N SER A 51 -6.75 3.56 9.24
CA SER A 51 -6.11 3.02 8.03
C SER A 51 -6.12 4.01 6.85
N SER A 52 -6.68 5.21 7.04
CA SER A 52 -6.63 6.29 6.06
C SER A 52 -5.32 7.05 6.25
N VAL A 53 -4.29 6.68 5.49
CA VAL A 53 -3.01 7.40 5.36
C VAL A 53 -3.27 8.92 5.32
N VAL A 54 -2.91 9.58 6.41
CA VAL A 54 -2.83 11.04 6.46
C VAL A 54 -1.62 11.45 5.62
N PRO A 55 -1.75 12.30 4.59
CA PRO A 55 -0.59 12.83 3.89
C PRO A 55 0.18 13.72 4.85
N ILE A 56 1.36 13.26 5.29
CA ILE A 56 2.35 14.11 5.92
C ILE A 56 2.96 14.93 4.78
N LEU A 57 2.48 16.16 4.64
CA LEU A 57 3.14 17.17 3.83
C LEU A 57 4.47 17.50 4.50
N GLN A 58 5.56 16.89 4.01
CA GLN A 58 6.87 17.51 4.08
C GLN A 58 7.56 17.37 2.73
N ASP A 59 7.59 18.54 2.08
CA ASP A 59 8.42 18.99 0.98
C ASP A 59 8.18 18.41 -0.42
N GLU A 60 8.11 19.38 -1.32
CA GLU A 60 7.63 19.28 -2.68
C GLU A 60 8.64 18.56 -3.59
N GLU A 61 8.09 17.94 -4.63
CA GLU A 61 8.80 17.37 -5.78
C GLU A 61 9.54 16.04 -5.58
N LYS A 62 8.77 14.94 -5.40
CA LYS A 62 8.70 13.81 -6.35
C LYS A 62 7.69 12.77 -5.83
N VAL A 63 6.46 12.82 -6.35
CA VAL A 63 5.48 11.75 -6.11
C VAL A 63 5.93 10.52 -6.88
N ILE A 64 6.70 9.64 -6.25
CA ILE A 64 6.82 8.26 -6.69
C ILE A 64 5.89 7.46 -5.79
N THR A 65 4.81 6.93 -6.35
CA THR A 65 3.96 5.93 -5.71
C THR A 65 4.73 4.63 -5.61
N VAL A 66 5.66 4.56 -4.67
CA VAL A 66 6.39 3.34 -4.38
C VAL A 66 5.55 2.55 -3.40
N LEU A 67 4.87 1.53 -3.91
CA LEU A 67 4.35 0.45 -3.09
C LEU A 67 5.47 0.04 -2.13
N PRO A 68 5.23 -0.14 -0.81
CA PRO A 68 6.27 -0.44 0.20
C PRO A 68 7.12 -1.71 -0.07
N LYS A 69 6.90 -2.37 -1.20
CA LYS A 69 7.68 -3.46 -1.78
C LYS A 69 8.88 -3.01 -2.64
N LEU A 70 9.00 -1.74 -3.03
CA LEU A 70 10.16 -1.22 -3.80
C LEU A 70 11.17 -0.42 -2.96
N LEU A 71 10.83 0.00 -1.72
CA LEU A 71 11.80 0.58 -0.78
C LEU A 71 12.59 -0.55 -0.11
N CYS A 72 13.50 -1.18 -0.86
CA CYS A 72 14.60 -1.93 -0.25
C CYS A 72 15.59 -0.92 0.36
N GLU A 73 15.18 -0.33 1.49
CA GLU A 73 15.94 0.69 2.19
C GLU A 73 16.01 0.37 3.67
N ASP A 74 17.03 0.92 4.32
CA ASP A 74 17.16 0.87 5.77
C ASP A 74 16.46 2.09 6.36
N GLU A 75 15.67 1.87 7.41
CA GLU A 75 15.00 2.94 8.14
C GLU A 75 15.97 3.70 9.07
N TYR A 76 17.03 3.04 9.52
CA TYR A 76 18.01 3.64 10.44
C TYR A 76 19.42 3.63 9.84
N SER A 77 20.12 4.75 10.00
CA SER A 77 21.55 4.87 9.63
C SER A 77 22.46 3.92 10.44
N HIS A 78 22.00 3.43 11.58
CA HIS A 78 22.72 2.48 12.44
C HIS A 78 22.59 1.01 11.98
N CYS A 79 21.82 0.72 10.91
CA CYS A 79 21.62 -0.64 10.43
C CYS A 79 22.94 -1.36 10.12
N ALA A 80 23.94 -0.67 9.56
CA ALA A 80 25.29 -1.24 9.34
C ALA A 80 25.93 -1.75 10.64
N VAL A 81 25.92 -0.92 11.69
CA VAL A 81 26.52 -1.24 12.99
C VAL A 81 25.76 -2.38 13.70
N TRP A 82 24.44 -2.45 13.53
CA TRP A 82 23.61 -3.51 14.11
C TRP A 82 23.77 -4.84 13.36
N ALA A 83 23.94 -4.80 12.03
CA ALA A 83 24.18 -5.98 11.21
C ALA A 83 25.55 -6.62 11.51
N GLU A 84 26.60 -5.81 11.72
CA GLU A 84 27.93 -6.29 12.13
C GLU A 84 27.94 -7.06 13.45
N LYS A 85 26.95 -6.81 14.31
CA LYS A 85 26.77 -7.53 15.58
C LYS A 85 25.92 -8.81 15.44
N GLU A 86 25.82 -9.34 14.22
CA GLU A 86 25.15 -10.61 13.86
C GLU A 86 23.64 -10.68 14.15
N THR A 87 22.92 -9.56 14.00
CA THR A 87 21.47 -9.48 14.33
C THR A 87 20.53 -9.56 13.14
N CYS A 88 21.01 -9.90 11.94
CA CYS A 88 20.17 -10.08 10.74
C CYS A 88 19.31 -11.35 10.79
N ASN A 89 18.72 -11.65 11.95
CA ASN A 89 17.88 -12.80 12.24
C ASN A 89 16.60 -12.42 13.02
N GLY A 90 16.35 -11.12 13.25
CA GLY A 90 15.18 -10.63 13.98
C GLY A 90 14.19 -9.87 13.10
N ALA A 91 12.90 -9.98 13.45
CA ALA A 91 11.82 -9.22 12.82
C ALA A 91 12.07 -7.70 12.81
N PHE A 92 12.83 -7.20 13.79
CA PHE A 92 13.27 -5.80 13.82
C PHE A 92 14.20 -5.48 12.64
N MET A 93 15.25 -6.27 12.43
CA MET A 93 16.17 -6.05 11.31
C MET A 93 15.49 -6.35 9.96
N GLU A 94 14.56 -7.30 9.94
CA GLU A 94 13.72 -7.59 8.76
C GLU A 94 12.73 -6.48 8.42
N ALA A 95 12.23 -5.72 9.39
CA ALA A 95 11.34 -4.60 9.11
C ALA A 95 12.11 -3.31 8.81
N LYS A 96 13.26 -3.11 9.48
CA LYS A 96 13.92 -1.80 9.61
C LYS A 96 15.28 -1.69 8.95
N CYS A 97 15.94 -2.82 8.69
CA CYS A 97 17.29 -2.88 8.14
C CYS A 97 17.36 -3.83 6.94
N ARG A 98 16.32 -3.78 6.11
CA ARG A 98 16.07 -4.72 5.01
C ARG A 98 17.18 -4.73 3.98
N LYS A 99 17.73 -3.56 3.68
CA LYS A 99 18.79 -3.40 2.69
C LYS A 99 20.11 -3.91 3.26
N THR A 100 20.50 -3.45 4.45
CA THR A 100 21.74 -3.89 5.09
C THR A 100 21.75 -5.39 5.36
N CYS A 101 20.61 -5.97 5.76
CA CYS A 101 20.49 -7.40 6.04
C CYS A 101 20.07 -8.27 4.84
N ASN A 102 20.05 -7.71 3.62
CA ASN A 102 19.68 -8.43 2.39
C ASN A 102 18.30 -9.13 2.43
N PHE A 103 17.34 -8.63 3.22
CA PHE A 103 15.97 -9.15 3.25
C PHE A 103 15.11 -8.71 2.05
N CYS A 104 15.73 -8.07 1.06
CA CYS A 104 15.06 -7.61 -0.13
C CYS A 104 14.80 -8.72 -1.16
N ASP A 105 15.49 -9.86 -1.04
CA ASP A 105 15.37 -10.98 -1.98
C ASP A 105 13.97 -11.64 -1.96
N ILE A 106 13.21 -11.49 -0.88
CA ILE A 106 11.83 -12.02 -0.79
C ILE A 106 10.86 -11.26 -1.72
N ALA A 107 11.17 -10.01 -2.08
CA ALA A 107 10.39 -9.25 -3.06
C ALA A 107 10.76 -9.58 -4.52
N ILE A 108 11.99 -10.07 -4.75
CA ILE A 108 12.61 -10.19 -6.08
C ILE A 108 12.70 -11.64 -6.58
N ALA A 109 12.76 -12.64 -5.69
CA ALA A 109 13.01 -14.04 -6.05
C ALA A 109 11.92 -14.71 -6.91
N GLN A 110 10.72 -14.13 -7.00
CA GLN A 110 9.67 -14.57 -7.92
C GLN A 110 9.14 -13.38 -8.70
N CYS A 111 9.99 -12.88 -9.60
CA CYS A 111 9.54 -12.01 -10.68
C CYS A 111 8.84 -12.84 -11.76
N GLU A 112 7.62 -13.24 -11.45
CA GLU A 112 6.76 -13.93 -12.39
C GLU A 112 5.34 -13.42 -12.25
N ASP A 113 4.58 -13.60 -13.31
CA ASP A 113 3.14 -13.38 -13.26
C ASP A 113 2.46 -14.59 -12.64
N GLY A 114 1.68 -14.34 -11.59
CA GLY A 114 0.82 -15.32 -10.94
C GLY A 114 -0.58 -15.42 -11.55
N ASN A 115 -0.84 -14.77 -12.70
CA ASN A 115 -2.08 -14.89 -13.45
C ASN A 115 -1.82 -14.84 -14.96
N GLU A 116 -2.45 -15.73 -15.72
CA GLU A 116 -2.34 -15.78 -17.19
C GLU A 116 -2.80 -14.49 -17.89
N ASN A 117 -3.71 -13.73 -17.26
CA ASN A 117 -4.25 -12.48 -17.80
C ASN A 117 -3.38 -11.26 -17.50
N CYS A 118 -2.26 -11.42 -16.78
CA CYS A 118 -1.40 -10.30 -16.41
C CYS A 118 -0.92 -9.48 -17.60
N ALA A 119 -0.51 -10.14 -18.70
CA ALA A 119 -0.08 -9.45 -19.92
C ALA A 119 -1.23 -8.67 -20.57
N PHE A 120 -2.45 -9.21 -20.53
CA PHE A 120 -3.64 -8.56 -21.08
C PHE A 120 -4.01 -7.31 -20.26
N TRP A 121 -4.06 -7.43 -18.93
CA TRP A 121 -4.38 -6.32 -18.04
C TRP A 121 -3.29 -5.24 -18.04
N ALA A 122 -2.02 -5.62 -18.16
CA ALA A 122 -0.92 -4.67 -18.33
C ALA A 122 -1.09 -3.85 -19.62
N LYS A 123 -1.45 -4.50 -20.74
CA LYS A 123 -1.76 -3.80 -22.01
C LYS A 123 -2.97 -2.87 -21.91
N LEU A 124 -3.94 -3.18 -21.05
CA LEU A 124 -5.08 -2.32 -20.76
C LEU A 124 -4.78 -1.18 -19.78
N GLY A 125 -3.56 -1.09 -19.25
CA GLY A 125 -3.16 -0.04 -18.31
C GLY A 125 -3.58 -0.30 -16.85
N SER A 126 -3.95 -1.53 -16.51
CA SER A 126 -4.40 -1.88 -15.15
C SER A 126 -3.26 -1.98 -14.13
N CYS A 127 -2.00 -1.78 -14.51
CA CYS A 127 -0.85 -2.00 -13.64
C CYS A 127 -0.92 -1.24 -12.30
N ASN A 128 -1.58 -0.09 -12.27
CA ASN A 128 -1.76 0.69 -11.03
C ASN A 128 -2.74 0.07 -10.02
N GLN A 129 -3.37 -1.06 -10.35
CA GLN A 129 -4.27 -1.76 -9.42
C GLN A 129 -3.47 -2.56 -8.38
N PRO A 130 -3.84 -2.54 -7.09
CA PRO A 130 -3.13 -3.26 -6.02
C PRO A 130 -2.91 -4.75 -6.31
N TYR A 131 -3.86 -5.38 -6.99
CA TYR A 131 -3.77 -6.78 -7.44
C TYR A 131 -2.57 -7.01 -8.37
N MET A 132 -2.32 -6.10 -9.32
CA MET A 132 -1.26 -6.23 -10.33
C MET A 132 0.12 -6.15 -9.69
N HIS A 133 0.28 -5.36 -8.64
CA HIS A 133 1.53 -5.25 -7.90
C HIS A 133 1.98 -6.55 -7.22
N VAL A 134 1.04 -7.42 -6.86
CA VAL A 134 1.33 -8.67 -6.19
C VAL A 134 1.39 -9.82 -7.19
N LYS A 135 0.44 -9.83 -8.14
CA LYS A 135 0.19 -10.97 -9.04
C LYS A 135 0.72 -10.79 -10.45
N CYS A 136 1.02 -9.58 -10.90
CA CYS A 136 1.42 -9.31 -12.29
C CYS A 136 2.71 -8.50 -12.37
N ARG A 137 3.68 -8.88 -11.53
CA ARG A 137 4.92 -8.13 -11.35
C ARG A 137 5.79 -8.13 -12.60
N GLN A 138 5.80 -9.22 -13.35
CA GLN A 138 6.58 -9.31 -14.58
C GLN A 138 5.92 -8.50 -15.71
N SER A 139 4.62 -8.72 -15.96
CA SER A 139 3.88 -7.97 -17.00
C SER A 139 3.82 -6.46 -16.75
N CYS A 140 3.84 -6.04 -15.48
CA CYS A 140 3.86 -4.61 -15.11
C CYS A 140 5.25 -4.04 -14.87
N ASN A 141 6.32 -4.79 -15.17
CA ASN A 141 7.71 -4.35 -15.01
C ASN A 141 8.06 -3.86 -13.59
N TYR A 142 7.50 -4.51 -12.57
CA TYR A 142 7.79 -4.23 -11.15
C TYR A 142 9.02 -4.95 -10.63
N CYS A 143 9.75 -5.64 -11.51
CA CYS A 143 10.98 -6.32 -11.19
C CYS A 143 12.14 -5.53 -11.79
N GLY A 144 12.80 -4.73 -10.97
CA GLY A 144 13.93 -3.88 -11.37
C GLY A 144 14.66 -3.40 -10.15
#